data_AF-A0A937QET3-F1
#
_entry.id   AF-A0A937QET3-F1
#
_cell.length_a   1.000
_cell.length_b   1.000
_cell.length_c   1.000
_cell.angle_alpha   90.00
_cell.angle_beta   90.00
_cell.angle_gamma   90.00
#
_symmetry.space_group_name_H-M   'P 1'
#
loop_
_entity.id
_entity.type
_entity.pdbx_description
1 polymer ?
#
loop_
_entity_poly.entity_id
_entity_poly.type
_entity_poly.pdbx_seq_one_letter_code
_entity_poly.pdbx_strand_id
1 'polypeptide(L)'
;MKLKQTGILALFLLLCMILFLSLSACGRNTEEEEANNKAANVEEAVNKSANKVADMPEESTTDVQEAKEPEVQEPKKATGPAKEIGREEHFIAYDDGTVLDTKTNLMWASKSSETMNWDNAKTYIANFKGSGYTDWRMPTKSELESLMDPWLRSPKGFRLTKYIDIQACCPWSSEKKKRDPKDQYRTVFDFANGLPYYATKINHTKSPALPVRGAKK
;
A
#
# COMPACT_ATOMS: atom_id res chain seq x y z
N MET A 1 -31.21 -67.82 5.97
CA MET A 1 -31.20 -66.78 4.92
C MET A 1 -30.39 -65.56 5.38
N LYS A 2 -29.07 -65.55 5.21
CA LYS A 2 -28.21 -64.36 5.44
C LYS A 2 -27.00 -64.34 4.48
N LEU A 3 -27.21 -64.70 3.20
CA LEU A 3 -26.11 -64.78 2.22
C LEU A 3 -26.34 -64.00 0.92
N LYS A 4 -27.32 -63.09 0.87
CA LYS A 4 -27.62 -62.31 -0.36
C LYS A 4 -27.29 -60.81 -0.26
N GLN A 5 -27.03 -60.27 0.93
CA GLN A 5 -26.91 -58.82 1.13
C GLN A 5 -25.46 -58.30 1.05
N THR A 6 -24.47 -59.15 1.26
CA THR A 6 -23.04 -58.78 1.18
C THR A 6 -22.53 -58.68 -0.26
N GLY A 7 -23.10 -59.46 -1.20
CA GLY A 7 -22.70 -59.43 -2.62
C GLY A 7 -23.12 -58.17 -3.36
N ILE A 8 -24.28 -57.60 -3.02
CA ILE A 8 -24.82 -56.40 -3.68
C ILE A 8 -24.01 -55.16 -3.28
N LEU A 9 -23.55 -55.08 -2.03
CA LEU A 9 -22.73 -53.97 -1.54
C LEU A 9 -21.33 -53.96 -2.19
N ALA A 10 -20.74 -55.15 -2.40
CA ALA A 10 -19.46 -55.28 -3.08
C ALA A 10 -19.54 -54.89 -4.56
N LEU A 11 -20.64 -55.21 -5.25
CA LEU A 11 -20.85 -54.83 -6.65
C LEU A 11 -21.03 -53.31 -6.81
N PHE A 12 -21.75 -52.66 -5.87
CA PHE A 12 -21.93 -51.21 -5.86
C PHE A 12 -20.62 -50.46 -5.62
N LEU A 13 -19.78 -50.94 -4.70
CA LEU A 13 -18.47 -50.33 -4.46
C LEU A 13 -17.52 -50.49 -5.65
N LEU A 14 -17.57 -51.63 -6.35
CA LEU A 14 -16.79 -51.86 -7.57
C LEU A 14 -17.24 -50.95 -8.72
N LEU A 15 -18.55 -50.77 -8.91
CA LEU A 15 -19.11 -49.84 -9.91
C LEU A 15 -18.77 -48.37 -9.59
N CYS A 16 -18.82 -47.96 -8.31
CA CYS A 16 -18.41 -46.62 -7.90
C CYS A 16 -16.91 -46.37 -8.13
N MET A 17 -16.04 -47.35 -7.87
CA MET A 17 -14.60 -47.27 -8.17
C MET A 17 -14.33 -47.11 -9.67
N ILE A 18 -15.05 -47.84 -10.52
CA ILE A 18 -14.92 -47.74 -11.98
C ILE A 18 -15.40 -46.38 -12.48
N LEU A 19 -16.52 -45.87 -11.93
CA LEU A 19 -17.00 -44.51 -12.24
C LEU A 19 -16.00 -43.42 -11.79
N PHE A 20 -15.39 -43.57 -10.61
CA PHE A 20 -14.35 -42.64 -10.12
C PHE A 20 -13.08 -42.64 -10.98
N LEU A 21 -12.67 -43.81 -11.49
CA LEU A 21 -11.54 -43.92 -12.41
C LEU A 21 -11.85 -43.30 -13.78
N SER A 22 -13.10 -43.40 -14.26
CA SER A 22 -13.53 -42.77 -15.51
C SER A 22 -13.64 -41.23 -15.43
N LEU A 23 -13.94 -40.67 -14.25
CA LEU A 23 -13.95 -39.22 -14.04
C LEU A 23 -12.54 -38.61 -13.92
N SER A 24 -11.53 -39.40 -13.56
CA SER A 24 -10.14 -38.90 -13.43
C SER A 24 -9.36 -38.89 -14.75
N ALA A 25 -9.94 -39.38 -15.86
CA ALA A 25 -9.29 -39.45 -17.16
C ALA A 25 -9.76 -38.36 -18.16
N CYS A 26 -10.65 -37.45 -17.76
CA CYS A 26 -11.12 -36.33 -18.58
C CYS A 26 -10.86 -35.02 -17.83
N GLY A 27 -9.66 -34.46 -17.98
CA GLY A 27 -9.28 -33.24 -17.26
C GLY A 27 -7.78 -32.93 -17.20
N ARG A 28 -7.00 -33.43 -18.17
CA ARG A 28 -5.65 -32.94 -18.44
C ARG A 28 -5.57 -32.67 -19.93
N ASN A 29 -4.91 -31.56 -20.27
CA ASN A 29 -4.60 -31.09 -21.62
C ASN A 29 -5.68 -30.18 -22.21
N THR A 30 -5.77 -28.93 -21.72
CA THR A 30 -6.24 -27.80 -22.55
C THR A 30 -5.93 -26.40 -21.99
N GLU A 31 -5.45 -26.23 -20.75
CA GLU A 31 -5.19 -24.88 -20.20
C GLU A 31 -3.72 -24.45 -20.17
N GLU A 32 -2.76 -25.33 -20.52
CA GLU A 32 -1.32 -25.03 -20.48
C GLU A 32 -0.78 -24.46 -21.82
N GLU A 33 -1.57 -24.47 -22.90
CA GLU A 33 -1.13 -24.02 -24.23
C GLU A 33 -1.57 -22.58 -24.57
N GLU A 34 -2.59 -22.03 -23.90
CA GLU A 34 -3.07 -20.65 -24.15
C GLU A 34 -2.24 -19.58 -23.41
N ALA A 35 -1.53 -19.95 -22.34
CA ALA A 35 -0.65 -19.03 -21.61
C ALA A 35 0.68 -18.75 -22.35
N ASN A 36 1.15 -19.68 -23.19
CA ASN A 36 2.45 -19.55 -23.87
C ASN A 36 2.38 -18.73 -25.17
N ASN A 37 1.21 -18.56 -25.78
CA ASN A 37 1.10 -17.83 -27.06
C ASN A 37 0.85 -16.32 -26.92
N LYS A 38 0.76 -15.80 -25.67
CA LYS A 38 0.57 -14.37 -25.39
C LYS A 38 1.86 -13.63 -24.99
N ALA A 39 2.96 -14.35 -24.77
CA ALA A 39 4.25 -13.77 -24.40
C ALA A 39 5.14 -13.40 -25.61
N ALA A 40 4.77 -13.81 -26.83
CA ALA A 40 5.61 -13.60 -28.03
C ALA A 40 5.28 -12.32 -28.84
N ASN A 41 4.26 -11.53 -28.45
CA ASN A 41 3.75 -10.43 -29.29
C ASN A 41 3.89 -9.02 -28.67
N VAL A 42 4.82 -8.82 -27.73
CA VAL A 42 5.07 -7.51 -27.09
C VAL A 42 6.42 -6.89 -27.50
N GLU A 43 7.37 -7.68 -27.99
CA GLU A 43 8.69 -7.15 -28.40
C GLU A 43 8.70 -6.46 -29.78
N GLU A 44 7.70 -6.69 -30.63
CA GLU A 44 7.69 -6.10 -31.99
C GLU A 44 7.06 -4.68 -32.04
N ALA A 45 6.24 -4.30 -31.05
CA ALA A 45 5.57 -3.00 -31.04
C ALA A 45 6.44 -1.84 -30.53
N VAL A 46 7.53 -2.12 -29.81
CA VAL A 46 8.40 -1.08 -29.21
C VAL A 46 9.46 -0.58 -30.20
N ASN A 47 9.88 -1.41 -31.17
CA ASN A 47 10.98 -1.09 -32.07
C ASN A 47 10.57 -0.30 -33.33
N LYS A 48 9.31 0.09 -33.48
CA LYS A 48 8.81 0.80 -34.67
C LYS A 48 8.74 2.33 -34.56
N SER A 49 8.99 2.91 -33.38
CA SER A 49 8.90 4.38 -33.20
C SER A 49 10.24 5.11 -33.05
N ALA A 50 11.38 4.41 -33.13
CA ALA A 50 12.70 5.04 -32.99
C ALA A 50 13.47 5.05 -34.32
N ASN A 51 12.99 5.82 -35.31
CA ASN A 51 13.87 6.39 -36.33
C ASN A 51 13.18 7.44 -37.18
N LYS A 52 13.43 8.73 -36.88
CA LYS A 52 13.51 9.77 -37.92
C LYS A 52 14.17 11.06 -37.41
N VAL A 53 15.10 11.56 -38.24
CA VAL A 53 15.62 12.94 -38.36
C VAL A 53 16.77 13.31 -37.39
N ALA A 54 17.88 13.93 -37.78
CA ALA A 54 18.66 14.15 -39.01
C ALA A 54 19.93 14.94 -38.59
N ASP A 55 20.90 15.02 -39.50
CA ASP A 55 22.21 15.68 -39.43
C ASP A 55 22.25 17.19 -39.05
N MET A 56 23.32 17.54 -38.29
CA MET A 56 24.26 18.71 -38.37
C MET A 56 23.74 20.18 -38.29
N PRO A 57 24.59 21.22 -38.02
CA PRO A 57 25.94 21.31 -37.43
C PRO A 57 26.10 22.39 -36.30
N GLU A 58 27.34 22.55 -35.80
CA GLU A 58 27.83 23.62 -34.89
C GLU A 58 27.89 25.04 -35.52
N GLU A 59 27.69 26.04 -34.64
CA GLU A 59 28.46 27.30 -34.46
C GLU A 59 27.71 28.66 -34.51
N SER A 60 28.07 29.50 -33.53
CA SER A 60 28.15 30.97 -33.52
C SER A 60 27.06 31.81 -32.80
N THR A 61 27.54 32.38 -31.68
CA THR A 61 27.45 33.78 -31.20
C THR A 61 26.12 34.45 -30.82
N THR A 62 26.13 34.90 -29.55
CA THR A 62 25.61 36.17 -28.99
C THR A 62 24.12 36.46 -29.10
N ASP A 63 23.44 36.43 -27.95
CA ASP A 63 23.03 37.67 -27.26
C ASP A 63 22.59 37.39 -25.82
N VAL A 64 23.18 38.14 -24.89
CA VAL A 64 22.80 38.18 -23.47
C VAL A 64 21.52 39.00 -23.37
N GLN A 65 20.42 38.36 -23.01
CA GLN A 65 19.24 39.06 -22.50
C GLN A 65 19.05 38.72 -21.03
N GLU A 66 19.16 39.78 -20.23
CA GLU A 66 18.99 39.82 -18.78
C GLU A 66 17.58 39.35 -18.41
N ALA A 67 17.47 38.05 -18.10
CA ALA A 67 16.30 37.45 -17.53
C ALA A 67 16.32 37.71 -16.01
N LYS A 68 15.44 38.60 -15.59
CA LYS A 68 15.09 38.85 -14.19
C LYS A 68 14.88 37.52 -13.45
N GLU A 69 15.73 37.27 -12.46
CA GLU A 69 15.70 36.11 -11.57
C GLU A 69 14.28 35.88 -11.02
N PRO A 70 13.70 34.68 -11.12
CA PRO A 70 12.45 34.39 -10.44
C PRO A 70 12.73 34.37 -8.94
N GLU A 71 12.09 35.30 -8.24
CA GLU A 71 12.07 35.42 -6.79
C GLU A 71 11.89 34.04 -6.14
N VAL A 72 12.97 33.55 -5.52
CA VAL A 72 12.97 32.38 -4.64
C VAL A 72 12.00 32.71 -3.50
N GLN A 73 10.80 32.13 -3.53
CA GLN A 73 9.95 32.16 -2.35
C GLN A 73 10.60 31.27 -1.30
N GLU A 74 11.35 31.90 -0.39
CA GLU A 74 11.81 31.27 0.84
C GLU A 74 10.62 30.61 1.56
N PRO A 75 10.78 29.41 2.15
CA PRO A 75 9.73 28.79 2.93
C PRO A 75 9.36 29.71 4.09
N LYS A 76 8.11 30.20 4.11
CA LYS A 76 7.58 30.99 5.21
C LYS A 76 7.72 30.20 6.52
N LYS A 77 8.69 30.63 7.33
CA LYS A 77 8.90 30.18 8.70
C LYS A 77 7.69 30.58 9.55
N ALA A 78 6.75 29.64 9.76
CA ALA A 78 5.72 29.80 10.78
C ALA A 78 6.42 29.77 12.15
N THR A 79 6.53 30.94 12.77
CA THR A 79 7.25 31.11 14.04
C THR A 79 6.22 31.33 15.14
N GLY A 80 5.79 30.22 15.75
CA GLY A 80 4.92 30.14 16.92
C GLY A 80 4.63 28.66 17.23
N PRO A 81 4.43 28.25 18.50
CA PRO A 81 3.98 26.90 18.79
C PRO A 81 2.58 26.70 18.18
N ALA A 82 2.36 25.56 17.53
CA ALA A 82 1.06 25.22 16.94
C ALA A 82 -0.05 25.28 18.00
N LYS A 83 -1.21 25.80 17.64
CA LYS A 83 -2.33 26.01 18.56
C LYS A 83 -3.20 24.76 18.60
N GLU A 84 -3.56 24.31 19.80
CA GLU A 84 -4.54 23.23 19.97
C GLU A 84 -5.91 23.66 19.42
N ILE A 85 -6.47 22.83 18.53
CA ILE A 85 -7.80 23.02 17.92
C ILE A 85 -8.84 22.03 18.45
N GLY A 86 -8.41 20.99 19.16
CA GLY A 86 -9.31 20.04 19.78
C GLY A 86 -8.60 18.86 20.41
N ARG A 87 -9.34 18.15 21.27
CA ARG A 87 -8.90 16.93 21.95
C ARG A 87 -9.97 15.85 21.83
N GLU A 88 -9.54 14.60 21.77
CA GLU A 88 -10.39 13.41 21.84
C GLU A 88 -9.58 12.29 22.51
N GLU A 89 -10.02 11.84 23.68
CA GLU A 89 -9.25 10.91 24.52
C GLU A 89 -7.82 11.41 24.80
N HIS A 90 -6.84 10.74 24.22
CA HIS A 90 -5.40 10.98 24.36
C HIS A 90 -4.81 11.62 23.09
N PHE A 91 -5.66 12.05 22.15
CA PHE A 91 -5.26 12.73 20.93
C PHE A 91 -5.50 14.23 21.06
N ILE A 92 -4.47 15.03 20.75
CA ILE A 92 -4.53 16.49 20.69
C ILE A 92 -4.26 16.91 19.25
N ALA A 93 -5.20 17.61 18.63
CA ALA A 93 -5.07 18.13 17.28
C ALA A 93 -4.59 19.57 17.29
N TYR A 94 -3.73 19.92 16.33
CA TYR A 94 -3.17 21.26 16.16
C TYR A 94 -3.58 21.89 14.83
N ASP A 95 -3.57 23.23 14.78
CA ASP A 95 -3.90 24.02 13.59
C ASP A 95 -2.86 23.90 12.46
N ASP A 96 -1.70 23.34 12.73
CA ASP A 96 -0.64 23.06 11.76
C ASP A 96 -0.84 21.74 10.99
N GLY A 97 -1.93 21.01 11.26
CA GLY A 97 -2.24 19.74 10.62
C GLY A 97 -1.57 18.52 11.26
N THR A 98 -1.10 18.62 12.51
CA THR A 98 -0.59 17.50 13.29
C THR A 98 -1.56 17.02 14.38
N VAL A 99 -1.38 15.77 14.80
CA VAL A 99 -2.10 15.17 15.94
C VAL A 99 -1.08 14.50 16.86
N LEU A 100 -1.03 14.92 18.13
CA LEU A 100 -0.21 14.30 19.17
C LEU A 100 -1.01 13.19 19.86
N ASP A 101 -0.45 11.99 19.86
CA ASP A 101 -0.87 10.88 20.73
C ASP A 101 -0.09 10.98 22.05
N THR A 102 -0.76 11.35 23.13
CA THR A 102 -0.11 11.55 24.44
C THR A 102 0.23 10.25 25.17
N LYS A 103 -0.31 9.10 24.74
CA LYS A 103 0.06 7.78 25.32
C LYS A 103 1.40 7.32 24.75
N THR A 104 1.61 7.51 23.45
CA THR A 104 2.84 7.09 22.78
C THR A 104 3.90 8.18 22.70
N ASN A 105 3.52 9.44 22.85
CA ASN A 105 4.31 10.63 22.53
C ASN A 105 4.74 10.67 21.05
N LEU A 106 3.94 10.06 20.18
CA LEU A 106 4.11 10.15 18.74
C LEU A 106 3.24 11.25 18.18
N MET A 107 3.74 11.91 17.14
CA MET A 107 3.00 12.91 16.41
C MET A 107 2.70 12.40 15.00
N TRP A 108 1.46 12.56 14.60
CA TRP A 108 0.89 12.03 13.37
C TRP A 108 0.51 13.18 12.44
N ALA A 109 0.63 12.96 11.14
CA ALA A 109 -0.06 13.83 10.19
C ALA A 109 -1.57 13.63 10.33
N SER A 110 -2.34 14.73 10.34
CA SER A 110 -3.81 14.70 10.39
C SER A 110 -4.45 14.07 9.16
N LYS A 111 -3.71 13.91 8.05
CA LYS A 111 -4.20 13.34 6.81
C LYS A 111 -3.20 12.35 6.22
N SER A 112 -3.68 11.20 5.78
CA SER A 112 -2.87 10.25 5.02
C SER A 112 -2.71 10.67 3.56
N SER A 113 -1.79 10.03 2.85
CA SER A 113 -1.76 10.10 1.40
C SER A 113 -2.98 9.45 0.74
N GLU A 114 -3.11 9.64 -0.57
CA GLU A 114 -3.88 8.73 -1.42
C GLU A 114 -3.31 7.30 -1.38
N THR A 115 -4.04 6.33 -1.93
CA THR A 115 -3.59 4.94 -1.97
C THR A 115 -2.49 4.76 -3.01
N MET A 116 -1.36 4.17 -2.62
CA MET A 116 -0.22 3.90 -3.49
C MET A 116 0.44 2.56 -3.15
N ASN A 117 1.31 2.06 -4.03
CA ASN A 117 2.13 0.89 -3.70
C ASN A 117 3.10 1.24 -2.55
N TRP A 118 3.69 0.22 -1.92
CA TRP A 118 4.49 0.45 -0.72
C TRP A 118 5.80 1.21 -0.98
N ASP A 119 6.44 0.98 -2.13
CA ASP A 119 7.68 1.68 -2.48
C ASP A 119 7.42 3.19 -2.69
N ASN A 120 6.31 3.54 -3.34
CA ASN A 120 5.86 4.92 -3.48
C ASN A 120 5.46 5.50 -2.11
N ALA A 121 4.81 4.73 -1.23
CA ALA A 121 4.48 5.17 0.13
C ALA A 121 5.75 5.52 0.93
N LYS A 122 6.79 4.72 0.79
CA LYS A 122 8.09 4.98 1.43
C LYS A 122 8.72 6.27 0.90
N THR A 123 8.70 6.47 -0.42
CA THR A 123 9.20 7.69 -1.06
C THR A 123 8.37 8.91 -0.70
N TYR A 124 7.05 8.77 -0.63
CA TYR A 124 6.14 9.84 -0.20
C TYR A 124 6.47 10.31 1.21
N ILE A 125 6.60 9.39 2.16
CA ILE A 125 6.88 9.76 3.56
C ILE A 125 8.29 10.36 3.70
N ALA A 126 9.29 9.84 3.00
CA ALA A 126 10.65 10.39 3.04
C ALA A 126 10.72 11.86 2.57
N ASN A 127 9.82 12.23 1.66
CA ASN A 127 9.71 13.60 1.13
C ASN A 127 8.61 14.42 1.78
N PHE A 128 7.89 13.88 2.76
CA PHE A 128 6.77 14.55 3.41
C PHE A 128 7.29 15.73 4.25
N LYS A 129 6.82 16.94 3.92
CA LYS A 129 7.14 18.20 4.63
C LYS A 129 5.89 18.74 5.31
N GLY A 130 5.39 18.00 6.29
CA GLY A 130 4.28 18.44 7.13
C GLY A 130 4.74 19.34 8.27
N SER A 131 4.08 20.48 8.45
CA SER A 131 4.15 21.31 9.66
C SER A 131 5.57 21.75 10.07
N GLY A 132 6.45 21.95 9.09
CA GLY A 132 7.83 22.37 9.31
C GLY A 132 8.78 21.25 9.82
N TYR A 133 8.30 20.02 9.96
CA TYR A 133 9.11 18.89 10.39
C TYR A 133 9.71 18.11 9.21
N THR A 134 10.89 17.53 9.45
CA THR A 134 11.64 16.75 8.45
C THR A 134 11.94 15.32 8.88
N ASP A 135 11.57 14.94 10.10
CA ASP A 135 11.83 13.64 10.74
C ASP A 135 10.63 12.66 10.61
N TRP A 136 9.76 12.90 9.62
CA TRP A 136 8.64 12.02 9.31
C TRP A 136 9.13 10.67 8.80
N ARG A 137 8.45 9.61 9.25
CA ARG A 137 8.79 8.21 8.93
C ARG A 137 7.54 7.36 8.79
N MET A 138 7.72 6.22 8.14
CA MET A 138 6.66 5.21 8.03
C MET A 138 6.45 4.56 9.40
N PRO A 139 5.19 4.32 9.83
CA PRO A 139 4.91 3.77 11.13
C PRO A 139 5.28 2.28 11.19
N THR A 140 5.51 1.78 12.40
CA THR A 140 5.53 0.33 12.65
C THR A 140 4.09 -0.18 12.72
N LYS A 141 3.93 -1.51 12.74
CA LYS A 141 2.61 -2.11 12.93
C LYS A 141 2.06 -1.79 14.33
N SER A 142 2.90 -1.83 15.37
CA SER A 142 2.49 -1.53 16.75
C SER A 142 2.07 -0.06 16.93
N GLU A 143 2.69 0.87 16.21
CA GLU A 143 2.29 2.28 16.22
C GLU A 143 0.94 2.50 15.53
N LEU A 144 0.65 1.77 14.45
CA LEU A 144 -0.69 1.82 13.85
C LEU A 144 -1.74 1.16 14.77
N GLU A 145 -1.40 0.04 15.40
CA GLU A 145 -2.25 -0.63 16.39
C GLU A 145 -2.59 0.30 17.56
N SER A 146 -1.68 1.20 17.98
CA SER A 146 -1.95 2.12 19.10
C SER A 146 -2.92 3.25 18.77
N LEU A 147 -3.12 3.59 17.50
CA LEU A 147 -4.13 4.56 17.07
C LEU A 147 -5.55 4.00 17.15
N MET A 148 -5.69 2.68 17.22
CA MET A 148 -6.96 1.99 17.18
C MET A 148 -7.70 2.17 18.50
N ASP A 149 -8.94 2.65 18.42
CA ASP A 149 -9.84 2.71 19.57
C ASP A 149 -11.25 2.27 19.16
N PRO A 150 -11.82 1.20 19.76
CA PRO A 150 -13.15 0.70 19.43
C PRO A 150 -14.29 1.72 19.64
N TRP A 151 -14.09 2.72 20.48
CA TRP A 151 -15.09 3.73 20.83
C TRP A 151 -14.99 5.00 19.99
N LEU A 152 -13.86 5.19 19.29
CA LEU A 152 -13.67 6.33 18.40
C LEU A 152 -14.15 6.03 16.98
N ARG A 153 -14.57 7.09 16.31
CA ARG A 153 -15.06 7.02 14.94
C ARG A 153 -14.60 8.22 14.14
N SER A 154 -13.73 7.97 13.16
CA SER A 154 -13.43 8.97 12.15
C SER A 154 -14.64 9.21 11.22
N PRO A 155 -14.72 10.35 10.52
CA PRO A 155 -15.84 10.65 9.62
C PRO A 155 -16.07 9.57 8.54
N LYS A 156 -15.00 8.92 8.08
CA LYS A 156 -15.06 7.83 7.07
C LYS A 156 -15.46 6.48 7.65
N GLY A 157 -15.70 6.41 8.94
CA GLY A 157 -16.03 5.15 9.55
C GLY A 157 -14.81 4.26 9.78
N PHE A 158 -13.72 4.81 10.33
CA PHE A 158 -12.61 4.00 10.85
C PHE A 158 -12.49 4.16 12.38
N ARG A 159 -12.03 3.11 13.06
CA ARG A 159 -11.97 3.03 14.53
C ARG A 159 -10.71 3.69 15.07
N LEU A 160 -10.60 4.99 14.81
CA LEU A 160 -9.55 5.88 15.28
C LEU A 160 -10.13 7.29 15.48
N THR A 161 -9.35 8.18 16.04
CA THR A 161 -9.76 9.57 16.26
C THR A 161 -10.24 10.27 15.00
N LYS A 162 -11.23 11.16 15.15
CA LYS A 162 -11.74 12.00 14.06
C LYS A 162 -10.72 13.00 13.50
N TYR A 163 -9.63 13.24 14.23
CA TYR A 163 -8.58 14.18 13.81
C TYR A 163 -7.55 13.57 12.85
N ILE A 164 -7.59 12.24 12.62
CA ILE A 164 -6.75 11.57 11.63
C ILE A 164 -7.63 11.05 10.50
N ASP A 165 -7.53 11.70 9.35
CA ASP A 165 -8.23 11.34 8.12
C ASP A 165 -7.38 10.39 7.26
N ILE A 166 -7.69 9.11 7.33
CA ILE A 166 -7.09 8.10 6.44
C ILE A 166 -7.93 7.90 5.18
N GLN A 167 -7.27 7.78 4.03
CA GLN A 167 -7.96 7.66 2.74
C GLN A 167 -8.64 6.31 2.54
N ALA A 168 -8.06 5.25 3.11
CA ALA A 168 -8.62 3.91 3.11
C ALA A 168 -8.30 3.23 4.45
N CYS A 169 -8.94 2.09 4.72
CA CYS A 169 -8.88 1.39 6.00
C CYS A 169 -7.48 1.06 6.49
N CYS A 170 -6.52 0.93 5.58
CA CYS A 170 -5.43 -0.01 5.78
C CYS A 170 -4.02 0.59 5.56
N PRO A 171 -3.57 1.58 6.34
CA PRO A 171 -2.28 2.22 6.10
C PRO A 171 -1.09 1.24 6.09
N TRP A 172 -0.12 1.54 5.23
CA TRP A 172 1.15 0.81 5.18
C TRP A 172 1.94 0.98 6.46
N SER A 173 2.53 -0.12 6.93
CA SER A 173 3.60 -0.10 7.92
C SER A 173 4.97 -0.34 7.26
N SER A 174 6.02 -0.05 8.02
CA SER A 174 7.42 -0.30 7.66
C SER A 174 7.81 -1.78 7.78
N GLU A 175 6.96 -2.62 8.36
CA GLU A 175 7.27 -4.01 8.66
C GLU A 175 7.12 -4.92 7.44
N LYS A 176 8.13 -5.78 7.24
CA LYS A 176 8.09 -6.89 6.28
C LYS A 176 7.45 -8.13 6.90
N LYS A 177 6.83 -8.95 6.06
CA LYS A 177 6.38 -10.28 6.48
C LYS A 177 7.58 -11.13 6.90
N LYS A 178 7.51 -11.72 8.10
CA LYS A 178 8.53 -12.69 8.56
C LYS A 178 8.47 -13.95 7.68
N ARG A 179 9.64 -14.52 7.37
CA ARG A 179 9.77 -15.74 6.54
C ARG A 179 9.18 -15.57 5.13
N ASP A 180 9.37 -14.39 4.54
CA ASP A 180 9.07 -14.12 3.14
C ASP A 180 10.37 -14.04 2.33
N PRO A 181 10.79 -15.13 1.65
CA PRO A 181 12.08 -15.17 0.95
C PRO A 181 12.15 -14.23 -0.25
N LYS A 182 11.00 -13.79 -0.79
CA LYS A 182 10.94 -12.91 -1.96
C LYS A 182 10.77 -11.43 -1.57
N ASP A 183 10.65 -11.13 -0.27
CA ASP A 183 10.37 -9.78 0.26
C ASP A 183 9.20 -9.08 -0.47
N GLN A 184 8.15 -9.83 -0.79
CA GLN A 184 6.99 -9.35 -1.55
C GLN A 184 5.92 -8.72 -0.67
N TYR A 185 5.91 -9.00 0.63
CA TYR A 185 4.82 -8.60 1.51
C TYR A 185 5.22 -7.56 2.54
N ARG A 186 4.28 -6.67 2.84
CA ARG A 186 4.35 -5.66 3.89
C ARG A 186 3.12 -5.74 4.76
N THR A 187 3.25 -5.36 6.02
CA THR A 187 2.12 -5.32 6.93
C THR A 187 1.33 -4.03 6.73
N VAL A 188 0.02 -4.14 6.68
CA VAL A 188 -0.95 -3.04 6.75
C VAL A 188 -1.83 -3.24 7.97
N PHE A 189 -2.41 -2.16 8.52
CA PHE A 189 -3.29 -2.25 9.68
C PHE A 189 -4.71 -1.81 9.32
N ASP A 190 -5.69 -2.72 9.44
CA ASP A 190 -7.08 -2.47 9.09
C ASP A 190 -7.83 -1.76 10.23
N PHE A 191 -8.11 -0.47 10.09
CA PHE A 191 -8.90 0.29 11.07
C PHE A 191 -10.42 0.05 10.98
N ALA A 192 -10.92 -0.72 10.01
CA ALA A 192 -12.30 -1.17 9.99
C ALA A 192 -12.49 -2.37 10.92
N ASN A 193 -11.57 -3.34 10.88
CA ASN A 193 -11.66 -4.60 11.62
C ASN A 193 -10.74 -4.70 12.85
N GLY A 194 -9.71 -3.87 12.93
CA GLY A 194 -8.73 -3.84 14.02
C GLY A 194 -7.63 -4.89 13.95
N LEU A 195 -7.37 -5.46 12.76
CA LEU A 195 -6.39 -6.53 12.58
C LEU A 195 -5.34 -6.15 11.53
N PRO A 196 -4.05 -6.45 11.77
CA PRO A 196 -3.04 -6.35 10.74
C PRO A 196 -3.16 -7.49 9.73
N TYR A 197 -2.84 -7.22 8.47
CA TYR A 197 -2.70 -8.25 7.43
C TYR A 197 -1.55 -7.94 6.48
N TYR A 198 -1.22 -8.90 5.63
CA TYR A 198 -0.14 -8.77 4.65
C TYR A 198 -0.69 -8.36 3.30
N ALA A 199 -0.14 -7.28 2.77
CA ALA A 199 -0.41 -6.79 1.44
C ALA A 199 0.85 -6.93 0.57
N THR A 200 0.68 -7.25 -0.71
CA THR A 200 1.84 -7.31 -1.62
C THR A 200 2.35 -5.90 -1.87
N LYS A 201 3.67 -5.71 -1.86
CA LYS A 201 4.29 -4.41 -2.07
C LYS A 201 4.27 -3.96 -3.54
N ILE A 202 3.97 -4.89 -4.47
CA ILE A 202 3.98 -4.68 -5.91
C ILE A 202 2.74 -3.89 -6.39
N ASN A 203 2.80 -3.40 -7.64
CA ASN A 203 1.91 -2.38 -8.21
C ASN A 203 0.39 -2.56 -8.08
N HIS A 204 -0.10 -3.78 -7.87
CA HIS A 204 -1.54 -4.04 -7.82
C HIS A 204 -2.18 -3.72 -6.46
N THR A 205 -1.42 -3.72 -5.36
CA THR A 205 -1.96 -3.34 -4.06
C THR A 205 -1.65 -1.88 -3.76
N LYS A 206 -2.69 -1.12 -3.47
CA LYS A 206 -2.61 0.28 -3.12
C LYS A 206 -3.17 0.48 -1.72
N SER A 207 -2.41 1.16 -0.89
CA SER A 207 -2.80 1.51 0.47
C SER A 207 -2.28 2.91 0.84
N PRO A 208 -2.90 3.60 1.80
CA PRO A 208 -2.47 4.93 2.18
C PRO A 208 -1.17 4.88 2.99
N ALA A 209 -0.40 5.95 2.93
CA ALA A 209 0.77 6.21 3.75
C ALA A 209 0.37 7.23 4.84
N LEU A 210 0.54 6.88 6.11
CA LEU A 210 0.26 7.76 7.24
C LEU A 210 1.59 8.14 7.91
N PRO A 211 2.12 9.36 7.71
CA PRO A 211 3.36 9.79 8.34
C PRO A 211 3.24 9.86 9.87
N VAL A 212 4.28 9.36 10.56
CA VAL A 212 4.46 9.50 12.00
C VAL A 212 5.86 10.04 12.29
N ARG A 213 6.04 10.76 13.39
CA ARG A 213 7.34 11.23 13.89
C ARG A 213 7.46 11.01 15.40
N GLY A 214 8.70 11.03 15.89
CA GLY A 214 9.07 10.68 17.26
C GLY A 214 9.89 9.39 17.35
N ALA A 215 10.45 9.13 18.54
CA ALA A 215 11.30 7.97 18.79
C ALA A 215 10.53 6.66 18.55
N LYS A 216 11.17 5.69 17.88
CA LYS A 216 10.63 4.33 17.76
C LYS A 216 10.65 3.69 19.14
N LYS A 217 9.53 3.11 19.56
CA LYS A 217 9.46 2.26 20.75
C LYS A 217 9.77 0.81 20.39
#